data_AF-A0AAD6ALM6-F1
#
_entry.id   AF-A0AAD6ALM6-F1
#
_cell.length_a   1.000
_cell.length_b   1.000
_cell.length_c   1.000
_cell.angle_alpha   90.00
_cell.angle_beta   90.00
_cell.angle_gamma   90.00
#
_symmetry.space_group_name_H-M   'P 1'
#
loop_
_entity.id
_entity.type
_entity.pdbx_description
1 polymer ?
#
loop_
_entity_poly.entity_id
_entity_poly.type
_entity_poly.pdbx_seq_one_letter_code
_entity_poly.pdbx_strand_id
1 'polypeptide(L)'
;MALASGHWLEKEMRGDPPGPRKGHSVAVAGNIAFLFGGASSINQGEDIPVYYSDFYMLTVSPDAVLWEEIPQSGEVPSAREGHTLCVVKGKLYLFGGASSPDAAECLPGVYSFDIVSLTWDHLAVGGVTLRTLRHSSVAVGDNIYVCGQSFGLVGDQVFMFGGCEANGDFCKDFYVLNT
;
A
#
# COMPACT_ATOMS: atom_id res chain seq x y z
N MET A 1 -17.34 -17.71 8.18
CA MET A 1 -16.82 -16.48 7.55
C MET A 1 -17.23 -15.29 8.41
N ALA A 2 -16.27 -14.51 8.94
CA ALA A 2 -16.52 -13.38 9.85
C ALA A 2 -17.31 -12.22 9.22
N LEU A 3 -17.27 -12.05 7.90
CA LEU A 3 -18.07 -11.04 7.19
C LEU A 3 -19.60 -11.30 7.29
N ALA A 4 -20.02 -12.55 7.53
CA ALA A 4 -21.44 -12.88 7.64
C ALA A 4 -22.03 -12.61 9.03
N SER A 5 -21.19 -12.46 10.07
CA SER A 5 -21.66 -12.20 11.44
C SER A 5 -21.79 -10.73 11.79
N GLY A 6 -21.22 -9.81 10.98
CA GLY A 6 -21.29 -8.36 11.24
C GLY A 6 -20.52 -7.91 12.49
N HIS A 7 -19.60 -8.73 13.01
CA HIS A 7 -18.83 -8.44 14.22
C HIS A 7 -17.33 -8.44 13.94
N TRP A 8 -16.62 -7.48 14.54
CA TRP A 8 -15.17 -7.49 14.62
C TRP A 8 -14.71 -8.59 15.57
N LEU A 9 -13.65 -9.30 15.19
CA LEU A 9 -13.02 -10.32 16.01
C LEU A 9 -11.65 -9.85 16.42
N GLU A 10 -11.36 -9.93 17.70
CA GLU A 10 -10.00 -9.83 18.21
C GLU A 10 -9.28 -11.16 17.98
N LYS A 11 -8.03 -11.09 17.53
CA LYS A 11 -7.16 -12.25 17.33
C LYS A 11 -5.91 -12.09 18.17
N GLU A 12 -5.36 -13.20 18.62
CA GLU A 12 -4.06 -13.21 19.28
C GLU A 12 -2.99 -12.71 18.31
N MET A 13 -2.18 -11.73 18.75
CA MET A 13 -1.03 -11.23 17.99
C MET A 13 0.24 -11.93 18.45
N ARG A 14 1.00 -12.49 17.50
CA ARG A 14 2.27 -13.18 17.73
C ARG A 14 3.38 -12.60 16.84
N GLY A 15 4.63 -12.85 17.24
CA GLY A 15 5.82 -12.36 16.54
C GLY A 15 6.14 -10.90 16.87
N ASP A 16 6.82 -10.22 15.95
CA ASP A 16 7.33 -8.86 16.14
C ASP A 16 6.59 -7.89 15.21
N PRO A 17 5.47 -7.29 15.66
CA PRO A 17 4.68 -6.40 14.84
C PRO A 17 5.39 -5.05 14.61
N PRO A 18 5.11 -4.38 13.48
CA PRO A 18 5.59 -3.03 13.25
C PRO A 18 5.08 -2.04 14.30
N GLY A 19 5.89 -1.02 14.61
CA GLY A 19 5.46 0.10 15.45
C GLY A 19 4.28 0.91 14.85
N PRO A 20 3.54 1.67 15.68
CA PRO A 20 2.40 2.48 15.23
C PRO A 20 2.76 3.44 14.09
N ARG A 21 1.93 3.46 13.04
CA ARG A 21 2.21 4.21 11.80
C ARG A 21 0.94 4.55 11.01
N LYS A 22 1.00 5.61 10.23
CA LYS A 22 -0.01 6.01 9.23
C LYS A 22 0.55 5.84 7.81
N GLY A 23 -0.34 5.83 6.81
CA GLY A 23 0.05 5.83 5.39
C GLY A 23 0.88 4.63 4.93
N HIS A 24 0.90 3.53 5.70
CA HIS A 24 1.47 2.26 5.24
C HIS A 24 0.55 1.63 4.19
N SER A 25 1.09 0.75 3.36
CA SER A 25 0.32 0.04 2.33
C SER A 25 0.33 -1.45 2.61
N VAL A 26 -0.81 -2.12 2.41
CA VAL A 26 -0.96 -3.56 2.65
C VAL A 26 -1.49 -4.24 1.39
N ALA A 27 -0.87 -5.36 0.99
CA ALA A 27 -1.34 -6.20 -0.10
C ALA A 27 -1.50 -7.65 0.34
N VAL A 28 -2.54 -8.33 -0.15
CA VAL A 28 -2.85 -9.73 0.21
C VAL A 28 -2.52 -10.66 -0.96
N ALA A 29 -1.77 -11.74 -0.71
CA ALA A 29 -1.59 -12.86 -1.63
C ALA A 29 -1.96 -14.17 -0.91
N GLY A 30 -3.11 -14.75 -1.26
CA GLY A 30 -3.60 -15.94 -0.59
C GLY A 30 -3.95 -15.68 0.89
N ASN A 31 -3.29 -16.38 1.81
CA ASN A 31 -3.47 -16.25 3.27
C ASN A 31 -2.40 -15.38 3.95
N ILE A 32 -1.53 -14.75 3.16
CA ILE A 32 -0.46 -13.88 3.63
C ILE A 32 -0.80 -12.46 3.19
N ALA A 33 -0.62 -11.49 4.09
CA ALA A 33 -0.59 -10.09 3.71
C ALA A 33 0.79 -9.50 3.95
N PHE A 34 1.13 -8.49 3.16
CA PHE A 34 2.42 -7.83 3.14
C PHE A 34 2.20 -6.37 3.48
N LEU A 35 2.99 -5.82 4.39
CA LEU A 35 2.94 -4.41 4.79
C LEU A 35 4.29 -3.77 4.49
N PHE A 36 4.28 -2.65 3.77
CA PHE A 36 5.48 -1.84 3.54
C PHE A 36 5.33 -0.43 4.10
N GLY A 37 6.39 0.06 4.73
CA GLY A 37 6.61 1.47 5.05
C GLY A 37 5.52 2.12 5.91
N GLY A 38 5.18 3.36 5.58
CA GLY A 38 4.35 4.26 6.39
C GLY A 38 5.18 5.32 7.11
N ALA A 39 4.55 6.09 7.99
CA ALA A 39 5.22 7.09 8.82
C ALA A 39 4.67 7.16 10.24
N SER A 40 5.50 7.61 11.18
CA SER A 40 5.10 7.94 12.56
C SER A 40 5.47 9.37 12.89
N SER A 41 4.58 10.06 13.59
CA SER A 41 4.81 11.38 14.19
C SER A 41 4.81 11.32 15.72
N ILE A 42 4.75 10.11 16.29
CA ILE A 42 4.59 9.88 17.71
C ILE A 42 6.01 9.77 18.28
N ASN A 43 6.43 10.75 19.10
CA ASN A 43 7.60 10.73 20.01
C ASN A 43 8.84 11.60 19.70
N GLN A 44 8.81 12.62 18.83
CA GLN A 44 10.04 13.39 18.55
C GLN A 44 10.12 14.83 19.04
N GLY A 45 9.12 15.37 19.75
CA GLY A 45 9.19 16.75 20.28
C GLY A 45 9.19 17.86 19.21
N GLU A 46 9.47 17.50 17.95
CA GLU A 46 9.31 18.27 16.73
C GLU A 46 8.28 17.58 15.82
N ASP A 47 7.54 18.35 15.03
CA ASP A 47 6.49 17.88 14.10
C ASP A 47 7.06 17.17 12.84
N ILE A 48 8.28 16.64 12.90
CA ILE A 48 8.93 15.99 11.75
C ILE A 48 8.56 14.49 11.75
N PRO A 49 7.86 14.01 10.70
CA PRO A 49 7.51 12.59 10.59
C PRO A 49 8.73 11.72 10.29
N VAL A 50 8.79 10.55 10.92
CA VAL A 50 9.72 9.46 10.56
C VAL A 50 9.03 8.58 9.53
N TYR A 51 9.63 8.44 8.36
CA TYR A 51 9.18 7.51 7.32
C TYR A 51 9.88 6.17 7.47
N TYR A 52 9.16 5.09 7.17
CA TYR A 52 9.69 3.72 7.23
C TYR A 52 9.80 3.10 5.84
N SER A 53 10.79 2.21 5.67
CA SER A 53 11.01 1.31 4.52
C SER A 53 11.09 -0.16 4.97
N ASP A 54 10.66 -0.44 6.20
CA ASP A 54 10.56 -1.80 6.72
C ASP A 54 9.45 -2.56 5.98
N PHE A 55 9.60 -3.88 5.93
CA PHE A 55 8.71 -4.74 5.16
C PHE A 55 8.35 -5.95 6.00
N TYR A 56 7.05 -6.20 6.14
CA TYR A 56 6.52 -7.25 7.00
C TYR A 56 5.61 -8.18 6.23
N MET A 57 5.59 -9.44 6.61
CA MET A 57 4.49 -10.35 6.31
C MET A 57 3.65 -10.59 7.56
N LEU A 58 2.36 -10.80 7.33
CA LEU A 58 1.42 -11.26 8.34
C LEU A 58 0.67 -12.49 7.81
N THR A 59 0.80 -13.60 8.54
CA THR A 59 0.07 -14.84 8.24
C THR A 59 -1.19 -14.87 9.08
N VAL A 60 -2.36 -14.92 8.43
CA VAL A 60 -3.66 -14.95 9.12
C VAL A 60 -4.14 -16.38 9.27
N SER A 61 -4.34 -16.82 10.53
CA SER A 61 -4.97 -18.09 10.88
C SER A 61 -6.33 -17.85 11.54
N PRO A 62 -7.17 -18.90 11.77
CA PRO A 62 -8.47 -18.74 12.43
C PRO A 62 -8.42 -18.08 13.82
N ASP A 63 -7.35 -18.28 14.60
CA ASP A 63 -7.29 -17.83 15.99
C ASP A 63 -6.19 -16.78 16.26
N ALA A 64 -5.16 -16.74 15.42
CA ALA A 64 -4.00 -15.87 15.60
C ALA A 64 -3.54 -15.20 14.30
N VAL A 65 -2.80 -14.11 14.47
CA VAL A 65 -2.02 -13.45 13.41
C VAL A 65 -0.54 -13.49 13.82
N LEU A 66 0.32 -13.95 12.91
CA LEU A 66 1.77 -13.98 13.11
C LEU A 66 2.42 -12.90 12.25
N TRP A 67 3.19 -12.01 12.88
CA TRP A 67 3.98 -10.98 12.23
C TRP A 67 5.44 -11.39 12.11
N GLU A 68 6.02 -11.21 10.94
CA GLU A 68 7.42 -11.46 10.66
C GLU A 68 7.98 -10.33 9.79
N GLU A 69 9.11 -9.76 10.20
CA GLU A 69 9.85 -8.82 9.36
C GLU A 69 10.54 -9.60 8.23
N ILE A 70 10.35 -9.15 7.00
CA ILE A 70 10.94 -9.77 5.82
C ILE A 70 12.34 -9.19 5.60
N PRO A 71 13.40 -10.01 5.56
CA PRO A 71 14.71 -9.55 5.12
C PRO A 71 14.65 -9.01 3.70
N GLN A 72 15.18 -7.80 3.50
CA GLN A 72 15.15 -7.12 2.21
C GLN A 72 16.52 -7.12 1.56
N SER A 73 16.57 -7.40 0.26
CA SER A 73 17.79 -7.38 -0.55
C SER A 73 17.53 -6.76 -1.93
N GLY A 74 18.58 -6.42 -2.66
CA GLY A 74 18.49 -5.81 -3.99
C GLY A 74 18.23 -4.29 -3.94
N GLU A 75 17.39 -3.80 -4.85
CA GLU A 75 17.06 -2.38 -5.00
C GLU A 75 15.90 -1.99 -4.06
N VAL A 76 16.19 -1.96 -2.76
CA VAL A 76 15.18 -1.71 -1.72
C VAL A 76 14.55 -0.31 -1.88
N PRO A 77 13.21 -0.19 -1.92
CA PRO A 77 12.55 1.11 -2.01
C PRO A 77 12.87 1.99 -0.79
N SER A 78 13.07 3.28 -1.04
CA SER A 78 13.24 4.27 0.05
C SER A 78 12.03 4.34 0.98
N ALA A 79 12.27 4.84 2.20
CA ALA A 79 11.22 5.04 3.20
C ALA A 79 10.14 5.99 2.71
N ARG A 80 8.86 5.62 2.90
CA ARG A 80 7.73 6.35 2.28
C ARG A 80 6.39 6.05 2.93
N GLU A 81 5.47 7.01 2.87
CA GLU A 81 4.05 6.84 3.19
C GLU A 81 3.15 7.18 1.99
N GLY A 82 1.90 6.75 2.01
CA GLY A 82 0.90 7.06 0.98
C GLY A 82 1.23 6.48 -0.39
N HIS A 83 1.96 5.37 -0.42
CA HIS A 83 2.36 4.65 -1.63
C HIS A 83 1.40 3.50 -1.93
N THR A 84 1.49 2.99 -3.15
CA THR A 84 0.82 1.75 -3.55
C THR A 84 1.68 0.54 -3.23
N LEU A 85 1.05 -0.52 -2.71
CA LEU A 85 1.55 -1.88 -2.73
C LEU A 85 0.42 -2.79 -3.25
N CYS A 86 0.69 -3.59 -4.29
CA CYS A 86 -0.32 -4.51 -4.84
C CYS A 86 0.32 -5.79 -5.36
N VAL A 87 -0.48 -6.85 -5.51
CA VAL A 87 -0.03 -8.14 -6.04
C VAL A 87 -0.57 -8.32 -7.45
N VAL A 88 0.32 -8.57 -8.41
CA VAL A 88 -0.03 -8.89 -9.80
C VAL A 88 0.79 -10.10 -10.24
N LYS A 89 0.12 -11.15 -10.74
CA LYS A 89 0.76 -12.41 -11.18
C LYS A 89 1.77 -13.00 -10.18
N GLY A 90 1.47 -12.91 -8.89
CA GLY A 90 2.32 -13.48 -7.83
C GLY A 90 3.56 -12.65 -7.47
N LYS A 91 3.73 -11.46 -8.05
CA LYS A 91 4.74 -10.48 -7.62
C LYS A 91 4.08 -9.29 -6.95
N LEU A 92 4.78 -8.70 -5.99
CA LEU A 92 4.35 -7.44 -5.39
C LEU A 92 4.93 -6.28 -6.19
N TYR A 93 4.15 -5.21 -6.34
CA TYR A 93 4.55 -3.99 -7.01
C TYR A 93 4.34 -2.80 -6.08
N LEU A 94 5.35 -1.93 -6.00
CA LEU A 94 5.37 -0.75 -5.16
C LEU A 94 5.77 0.49 -5.95
N PHE A 95 5.02 1.58 -5.79
CA PHE A 95 5.34 2.86 -6.44
C PHE A 95 4.67 4.05 -5.75
N GLY A 96 5.18 5.24 -6.04
CA GLY A 96 4.69 6.51 -5.51
C GLY A 96 4.94 6.68 -4.00
N GLY A 97 4.07 7.43 -3.35
CA GLY A 97 4.21 7.88 -1.97
C GLY A 97 5.14 9.07 -1.80
N ALA A 98 5.42 9.44 -0.56
CA ALA A 98 6.31 10.55 -0.22
C ALA A 98 7.13 10.25 1.03
N SER A 99 8.27 10.92 1.15
CA SER A 99 9.19 10.84 2.28
C SER A 99 9.50 12.21 2.88
N SER A 100 8.63 13.19 2.63
CA SER A 100 8.72 14.56 3.16
C SER A 100 7.30 15.15 3.27
N PRO A 101 6.99 15.92 4.33
CA PRO A 101 5.73 16.63 4.44
C PRO A 101 5.54 17.69 3.35
N ASP A 102 6.65 18.25 2.84
CA ASP A 102 6.68 19.30 1.82
C ASP A 102 6.83 18.74 0.39
N ALA A 103 6.60 17.43 0.19
CA ALA A 103 6.70 16.83 -1.12
C ALA A 103 5.70 17.47 -2.10
N ALA A 104 6.19 17.92 -3.25
CA ALA A 104 5.35 18.45 -4.34
C ALA A 104 4.89 17.36 -5.32
N GLU A 105 5.68 16.29 -5.46
CA GLU A 105 5.40 15.15 -6.34
C GLU A 105 5.67 13.84 -5.59
N CYS A 106 5.03 12.75 -6.03
CA CYS A 106 5.31 11.44 -5.46
C CYS A 106 6.70 10.91 -5.84
N LEU A 107 7.24 10.03 -5.01
CA LEU A 107 8.52 9.38 -5.24
C LEU A 107 8.51 8.62 -6.58
N PRO A 108 9.56 8.80 -7.41
CA PRO A 108 9.65 8.12 -8.68
C PRO A 108 9.98 6.64 -8.49
N GLY A 109 9.89 5.90 -9.59
CA GLY A 109 10.28 4.49 -9.65
C GLY A 109 9.12 3.53 -9.38
N VAL A 110 9.21 2.38 -10.04
CA VAL A 110 8.33 1.23 -9.81
C VAL A 110 9.23 0.09 -9.38
N TYR A 111 8.89 -0.51 -8.25
CA TYR A 111 9.64 -1.61 -7.66
C TYR A 111 8.79 -2.87 -7.74
N SER A 112 9.43 -4.00 -8.00
CA SER A 112 8.80 -5.31 -7.81
C SER A 112 9.54 -6.13 -6.78
N PHE A 113 8.80 -6.87 -5.96
CA PHE A 113 9.37 -7.83 -5.02
C PHE A 113 9.04 -9.25 -5.44
N ASP A 114 10.08 -10.08 -5.50
CA ASP A 114 9.96 -11.51 -5.70
C ASP A 114 9.87 -12.22 -4.34
N ILE A 115 8.72 -12.83 -4.06
CA ILE A 115 8.44 -13.50 -2.79
C ILE A 115 9.24 -14.81 -2.61
N VAL A 116 9.83 -15.36 -3.67
CA VAL A 116 10.62 -16.58 -3.60
C VAL A 116 12.07 -16.25 -3.28
N SER A 117 12.65 -15.25 -3.96
CA SER A 117 14.03 -14.84 -3.72
C SER A 117 14.21 -13.82 -2.59
N LEU A 118 13.11 -13.21 -2.13
CA LEU A 118 13.10 -12.12 -1.15
C LEU A 118 13.95 -10.92 -1.59
N THR A 119 13.78 -10.53 -2.86
CA THR A 119 14.60 -9.49 -3.50
C THR A 119 13.70 -8.44 -4.15
N TRP A 120 14.08 -7.17 -3.99
CA TRP A 120 13.51 -6.04 -4.70
C TRP A 120 14.28 -5.77 -5.99
N ASP A 121 13.53 -5.50 -7.06
CA ASP A 121 14.05 -5.03 -8.34
C ASP A 121 13.45 -3.65 -8.66
N HIS A 122 14.28 -2.74 -9.15
CA HIS A 122 13.82 -1.47 -9.71
C HIS A 122 13.51 -1.62 -11.21
N LEU A 123 12.26 -1.39 -11.58
CA LEU A 123 11.77 -1.62 -12.94
C LEU A 123 12.01 -0.39 -13.82
N ALA A 124 12.60 -0.62 -14.99
CA ALA A 124 12.66 0.36 -16.06
C ALA A 124 11.27 0.50 -16.70
N VAL A 125 10.54 1.56 -16.32
CA VAL A 125 9.22 1.88 -16.87
C VAL A 125 9.33 3.03 -17.88
N GLY A 126 8.60 2.91 -18.99
CA GLY A 126 8.49 3.96 -20.01
C GLY A 126 7.10 4.63 -19.98
N GLY A 127 6.96 5.76 -20.67
CA GLY A 127 5.68 6.47 -20.79
C GLY A 127 5.50 7.56 -19.72
N VAL A 128 4.31 7.61 -19.11
CA VAL A 128 3.95 8.68 -18.17
C VAL A 128 4.45 8.36 -16.76
N THR A 129 5.24 9.26 -16.18
CA THR A 129 5.65 9.17 -14.78
C THR A 129 4.52 9.62 -13.86
N LEU A 130 4.22 8.81 -12.84
CA LEU A 130 3.29 9.20 -11.80
C LEU A 130 3.87 10.38 -11.02
N ARG A 131 3.07 11.45 -10.87
CA ARG A 131 3.43 12.63 -10.06
C ARG A 131 2.47 12.88 -8.90
N THR A 132 1.34 12.18 -8.88
CA THR A 132 0.24 12.42 -7.95
C THR A 132 0.52 11.84 -6.56
N LEU A 133 0.48 12.72 -5.57
CA LEU A 133 0.48 12.37 -4.15
C LEU A 133 -0.90 11.85 -3.73
N ARG A 134 -0.93 11.01 -2.68
CA ARG A 134 -2.18 10.52 -2.07
C ARG A 134 -3.14 9.85 -3.07
N HIS A 135 -2.60 9.18 -4.08
CA HIS A 135 -3.39 8.40 -5.01
C HIS A 135 -3.97 7.16 -4.33
N SER A 136 -5.03 6.62 -4.92
CA SER A 136 -5.46 5.24 -4.72
C SER A 136 -5.05 4.41 -5.93
N SER A 137 -5.00 3.09 -5.75
CA SER A 137 -4.67 2.14 -6.81
C SER A 137 -5.42 0.83 -6.63
N VAL A 138 -5.60 0.11 -7.72
CA VAL A 138 -6.11 -1.27 -7.68
C VAL A 138 -5.48 -2.10 -8.79
N ALA A 139 -5.21 -3.36 -8.48
CA ALA A 139 -4.78 -4.36 -9.45
C ALA A 139 -6.00 -5.11 -10.01
N VAL A 140 -6.19 -5.10 -11.33
CA VAL A 140 -7.23 -5.85 -12.04
C VAL A 140 -6.59 -6.67 -13.14
N GLY A 141 -6.73 -8.00 -13.06
CA GLY A 141 -6.07 -8.92 -13.98
C GLY A 141 -4.56 -8.66 -14.01
N ASP A 142 -4.08 -8.19 -15.16
CA ASP A 142 -2.66 -7.96 -15.43
C ASP A 142 -2.25 -6.49 -15.29
N ASN A 143 -3.19 -5.60 -14.93
CA ASN A 143 -3.00 -4.16 -14.96
C ASN A 143 -3.18 -3.54 -13.57
N ILE A 144 -2.46 -2.44 -13.33
CA ILE A 144 -2.62 -1.61 -12.13
C ILE A 144 -3.18 -0.27 -12.57
N TYR A 145 -4.33 0.08 -12.02
CA TYR A 145 -4.96 1.38 -12.23
C TYR A 145 -4.57 2.29 -11.09
N VAL A 146 -4.38 3.57 -11.39
CA VAL A 146 -4.00 4.59 -10.40
C VAL A 146 -4.88 5.81 -10.62
N CYS A 147 -5.47 6.32 -9.55
CA CYS A 147 -6.33 7.49 -9.58
C CYS A 147 -6.02 8.39 -8.39
N GLY A 148 -6.17 9.71 -8.54
CA GLY A 148 -6.07 10.66 -7.42
C GLY A 148 -7.22 10.56 -6.41
N GLN A 149 -8.21 9.69 -6.67
CA GLN A 149 -9.43 9.47 -5.90
C GLN A 149 -9.40 8.05 -5.29
N SER A 150 -10.24 7.76 -4.28
CA SER A 150 -10.37 6.40 -3.73
C SER A 150 -11.12 5.48 -4.68
N PHE A 151 -10.73 4.21 -4.80
CA PHE A 151 -11.51 3.23 -5.56
C PHE A 151 -11.33 1.80 -5.05
N GLY A 152 -12.22 0.91 -5.48
CA GLY A 152 -12.21 -0.51 -5.14
C GLY A 152 -12.80 -1.36 -6.26
N LEU A 153 -12.53 -2.66 -6.22
CA LEU A 153 -13.08 -3.64 -7.15
C LEU A 153 -14.23 -4.41 -6.53
N VAL A 154 -15.29 -4.64 -7.31
CA VAL A 154 -16.31 -5.64 -7.01
C VAL A 154 -16.59 -6.44 -8.29
N GLY A 155 -16.07 -7.67 -8.37
CA GLY A 155 -16.06 -8.45 -9.61
C GLY A 155 -15.12 -7.83 -10.66
N ASP A 156 -15.59 -7.71 -11.90
CA ASP A 156 -14.83 -7.16 -13.04
C ASP A 156 -15.08 -5.65 -13.26
N GLN A 157 -15.51 -4.96 -12.20
CA GLN A 157 -15.88 -3.54 -12.23
C GLN A 157 -15.03 -2.75 -11.24
N VAL A 158 -14.37 -1.70 -11.73
CA VAL A 158 -13.65 -0.74 -10.90
C VAL A 158 -14.61 0.37 -10.49
N PHE A 159 -14.77 0.55 -9.19
CA PHE A 159 -15.62 1.55 -8.57
C PHE A 159 -14.78 2.67 -7.99
N MET A 160 -14.87 3.86 -8.56
CA MET A 160 -14.23 5.06 -8.02
C MET A 160 -15.21 5.84 -7.15
N PHE A 161 -14.73 6.28 -5.99
CA PHE A 161 -15.47 7.00 -4.96
C PHE A 161 -14.71 8.25 -4.55
N GLY A 162 -15.36 9.40 -4.76
CA GLY A 162 -14.96 10.65 -4.14
C GLY A 162 -13.59 11.17 -4.56
N GLY A 163 -12.84 11.75 -3.64
CA GLY A 163 -11.63 12.52 -3.94
C GLY A 163 -11.70 13.93 -3.36
N CYS A 164 -10.58 14.63 -3.35
CA CYS A 164 -10.52 16.03 -2.93
C CYS A 164 -9.82 16.82 -4.03
N GLU A 165 -10.49 17.81 -4.59
CA GLU A 165 -9.91 18.74 -5.54
C GLU A 165 -8.84 19.62 -4.85
N ALA A 166 -7.97 20.24 -5.64
CA ALA A 166 -6.89 21.10 -5.11
C ALA A 166 -7.42 22.32 -4.30
N ASN A 167 -8.69 22.68 -4.47
CA ASN A 167 -9.41 23.72 -3.71
C ASN A 167 -9.97 23.23 -2.37
N GLY A 168 -9.85 21.93 -2.05
CA GLY A 168 -10.40 21.33 -0.83
C GLY A 168 -11.82 20.77 -0.98
N ASP A 169 -12.43 20.84 -2.17
CA ASP A 169 -13.77 20.32 -2.40
C ASP A 169 -13.76 18.80 -2.53
N PHE A 170 -14.62 18.15 -1.76
CA PHE A 170 -14.81 16.70 -1.85
C PHE A 170 -15.62 16.36 -3.10
N CYS A 171 -15.03 15.59 -4.02
CA CYS A 171 -15.77 14.98 -5.10
C CYS A 171 -16.82 14.05 -4.49
N LYS A 172 -18.07 14.13 -4.96
CA LYS A 172 -19.18 13.26 -4.53
C LYS A 172 -19.49 12.18 -5.57
N ASP A 173 -18.62 12.08 -6.55
CA ASP A 173 -18.91 11.38 -7.78
C ASP A 173 -18.56 9.91 -7.64
N PHE A 174 -19.35 9.08 -8.32
CA PHE A 174 -19.21 7.63 -8.35
C PHE A 174 -19.11 7.18 -9.79
N TYR A 175 -17.99 6.57 -10.15
CA TYR A 175 -17.71 6.14 -11.51
C TYR A 175 -17.42 4.65 -11.52
N VAL A 176 -18.05 3.94 -12.46
CA VAL A 176 -17.82 2.51 -12.69
C VAL A 176 -17.11 2.36 -14.03
N LEU A 177 -15.93 1.73 -14.03
CA LEU A 177 -15.24 1.32 -15.24
C LEU A 177 -15.32 -0.20 -15.36
N ASN A 178 -15.96 -0.69 -16.43
CA ASN A 178 -15.93 -2.10 -16.79
C ASN A 178 -14.58 -2.42 -17.44
N THR A 179 -13.88 -3.43 -16.94
CA THR A 179 -12.64 -3.94 -17.53
C THR A 179 -12.88 -5.10 -18.47
#